data_AF-A0A7C3E9L0-F1
#
_entry.id   AF-A0A7C3E9L0-F1
#
_cell.length_a   1.000
_cell.length_b   1.000
_cell.length_c   1.000
_cell.angle_alpha   90.00
_cell.angle_beta   90.00
_cell.angle_gamma   90.00
#
_symmetry.space_group_name_H-M   'P 1'
#
loop_
_entity.id
_entity.type
_entity.pdbx_description
1 polymer ?
#
loop_
_entity_poly.entity_id
_entity_poly.type
_entity_poly.pdbx_seq_one_letter_code
_entity_poly.pdbx_strand_id
1 'polypeptide(L)'
;MGSLIEIIKEEEFLPIAQKASRKMIMLSSCLLEDGKNLNKKMYGVLIKESTDLEDFLDDHGARNNKTWVFFGELVASIRNFSNVAYILSHVLRRLTLYRLNNPHEQEFAQDAQTVLQFFNESLIALFAHLRKEAELLTLEIPPCTPDETEREDLVTKVLPFTIDEEPVCEINENVTRVASEFISIFKNAAHLMFEKKVSEKQIDKLIPAKINEDVLRNTESKIHSLQSMYDTYIHKTPVESKDDSLKSLRGYISVTLHLVEIAQVLCHFVERHETKVRTETTMKRIEKIVSRKAVLDIIINFALYYYTLFIKEGTMLAETIVQRYTVIDSIVLKVPEGLGFHLRPSTLVAKVVNNYGTKTTLVINNKEFDAGSVIDLMWAAGVIKKEGLTHVEFRGDKKTLHDLKILADVNYGEDTMGKSVPLPEEIEYLR
;
A
#
# COMPACT_ATOMS: atom_id res chain seq x y z
N MET A 1 -13.58 8.33 -24.44
CA MET A 1 -12.61 7.80 -25.42
C MET A 1 -11.42 7.32 -24.61
N GLY A 2 -11.31 6.02 -24.38
CA GLY A 2 -10.14 5.45 -23.69
C GLY A 2 -8.96 5.55 -24.63
N SER A 3 -7.88 6.20 -24.21
CA SER A 3 -6.60 6.11 -24.91
C SER A 3 -6.19 4.64 -24.93
N LEU A 4 -6.12 4.03 -26.11
CA LEU A 4 -5.62 2.66 -26.26
C LEU A 4 -4.12 2.70 -25.96
N ILE A 5 -3.71 2.00 -24.91
CA ILE A 5 -2.30 1.78 -24.59
C ILE A 5 -1.67 0.97 -25.72
N GLU A 6 -0.65 1.51 -26.37
CA GLU A 6 0.09 0.88 -27.47
C GLU A 6 1.31 0.13 -26.91
N ILE A 7 1.41 -1.18 -27.17
CA ILE A 7 2.63 -1.94 -26.84
C ILE A 7 3.64 -1.71 -27.97
N ILE A 8 4.79 -1.12 -27.64
CA ILE A 8 5.85 -0.78 -28.59
C ILE A 8 7.07 -1.70 -28.44
N LYS A 9 7.92 -1.76 -29.45
CA LYS A 9 9.21 -2.46 -29.35
C LYS A 9 10.21 -1.66 -28.51
N GLU A 10 11.20 -2.35 -27.94
CA GLU A 10 12.27 -1.73 -27.15
C GLU A 10 13.03 -0.64 -27.94
N GLU A 11 13.27 -0.88 -29.24
CA GLU A 11 13.90 0.06 -30.17
C GLU A 11 13.12 1.38 -30.31
N GLU A 12 11.80 1.31 -30.24
CA GLU A 12 10.90 2.47 -30.34
C GLU A 12 10.78 3.22 -29.01
N PHE A 13 11.06 2.55 -27.90
CA PHE A 13 11.05 3.14 -26.56
C PHE A 13 12.33 3.93 -26.28
N LEU A 14 13.47 3.48 -26.83
CA LEU A 14 14.78 4.12 -26.65
C LEU A 14 14.78 5.66 -26.81
N PRO A 15 14.27 6.26 -27.90
CA PRO A 15 14.28 7.73 -28.04
C PRO A 15 13.39 8.45 -27.02
N ILE A 16 12.33 7.80 -26.54
CA ILE A 16 11.42 8.35 -25.52
C ILE A 16 12.12 8.33 -24.15
N ALA A 17 12.74 7.19 -23.82
CA ALA A 17 13.54 7.03 -22.62
C ALA A 17 14.77 7.94 -22.59
N GLN A 18 15.41 8.19 -23.75
CA GLN A 18 16.52 9.13 -23.87
C GLN A 18 16.13 10.53 -23.43
N LYS A 19 14.97 11.00 -23.89
CA LYS A 19 14.44 12.32 -23.53
C LYS A 19 14.16 12.38 -22.02
N ALA A 20 13.41 11.41 -21.49
CA ALA A 20 13.04 11.37 -20.08
C ALA A 20 14.24 11.22 -19.12
N SER A 21 15.24 10.41 -19.48
CA SER A 21 16.40 10.11 -18.62
C SER A 21 17.53 11.14 -18.72
N ARG A 22 17.48 12.06 -19.67
CA ARG A 22 18.56 13.01 -20.00
C ARG A 22 19.13 13.72 -18.77
N LYS A 23 18.27 14.28 -17.92
CA LYS A 23 18.68 15.01 -16.71
C LYS A 23 19.35 14.09 -15.69
N MET A 24 18.82 12.89 -15.51
CA MET A 24 19.38 11.91 -14.58
C MET A 24 20.77 11.43 -15.03
N ILE A 25 20.93 11.16 -16.32
CA ILE A 25 22.23 10.78 -16.90
C ILE A 25 23.22 11.94 -16.83
N MET A 26 22.78 13.17 -17.11
CA MET A 26 23.62 14.36 -16.94
C MET A 26 24.10 14.53 -15.50
N LEU A 27 23.22 14.34 -14.50
CA LEU A 27 23.59 14.38 -13.09
C LEU A 27 24.64 13.31 -12.74
N SER A 28 24.59 12.15 -13.40
CA SER A 28 25.64 11.13 -13.26
C SER A 28 27.01 11.66 -13.70
N SER A 29 27.07 12.39 -14.82
CA SER A 29 28.31 13.01 -15.33
C SER A 29 28.85 14.02 -14.33
N CYS A 30 28.01 14.95 -13.86
CA CYS A 30 28.44 15.97 -12.90
C CYS A 30 28.90 15.35 -11.56
N LEU A 31 28.20 14.32 -11.05
CA LEU A 31 28.54 13.67 -9.78
C LEU A 31 29.84 12.87 -9.83
N LEU A 32 30.11 12.21 -10.96
CA LEU A 32 31.32 11.42 -11.15
C LEU A 32 32.55 12.30 -11.44
N GLU A 33 32.36 13.49 -12.00
CA GLU A 33 33.42 14.47 -12.27
C GLU A 33 33.80 15.31 -11.04
N ASP A 34 32.82 15.84 -10.28
CA ASP A 34 33.07 16.80 -9.19
C ASP A 34 33.51 16.17 -7.86
N GLY A 35 33.42 14.85 -7.71
CA GLY A 35 33.94 14.14 -6.55
C GLY A 35 33.26 14.49 -5.22
N LYS A 36 32.36 13.60 -4.77
CA LYS A 36 31.98 13.35 -3.36
C LYS A 36 31.27 14.46 -2.55
N ASN A 37 31.15 15.70 -3.02
CA ASN A 37 30.55 16.79 -2.24
C ASN A 37 29.02 16.85 -2.35
N LEU A 38 28.35 15.72 -2.11
CA LEU A 38 26.91 15.65 -1.97
C LEU A 38 26.46 16.47 -0.74
N ASN A 39 25.45 17.32 -0.94
CA ASN A 39 24.90 18.15 0.11
C ASN A 39 23.37 18.13 0.09
N LYS A 40 22.75 18.70 1.13
CA LYS A 40 21.29 18.69 1.30
C LYS A 40 20.51 19.19 0.06
N LYS A 41 21.00 20.22 -0.64
CA LYS A 41 20.33 20.73 -1.84
C LYS A 41 20.44 19.73 -2.99
N MET A 42 21.60 19.12 -3.16
CA MET A 42 21.81 18.08 -4.17
C MET A 42 20.89 16.89 -3.94
N TYR A 43 20.75 16.37 -2.71
CA TYR A 43 19.79 15.29 -2.44
C TYR A 43 18.36 15.67 -2.86
N GLY A 44 17.94 16.92 -2.64
CA GLY A 44 16.63 17.41 -3.09
C GLY A 44 16.45 17.38 -4.61
N VAL A 45 17.50 17.69 -5.37
CA VAL A 45 17.50 17.55 -6.84
C VAL A 45 17.45 16.08 -7.23
N LEU A 46 18.27 15.22 -6.60
CA LEU A 46 18.28 13.79 -6.89
C LEU A 46 16.92 13.15 -6.63
N ILE A 47 16.27 13.46 -5.50
CA ILE A 47 14.92 12.97 -5.18
C ILE A 47 13.95 13.35 -6.29
N LYS A 48 13.91 14.63 -6.69
CA LYS A 48 12.99 15.10 -7.72
C LYS A 48 13.23 14.38 -9.05
N GLU A 49 14.46 14.43 -9.57
CA GLU A 49 14.76 13.90 -10.91
C GLU A 49 14.68 12.37 -10.96
N SER A 50 14.95 11.67 -9.86
CA SER A 50 14.72 10.21 -9.78
C SER A 50 13.24 9.84 -9.63
N THR A 51 12.43 10.63 -8.91
CA THR A 51 10.97 10.46 -8.91
C THR A 51 10.39 10.64 -10.30
N ASP A 52 10.70 11.76 -10.97
CA ASP A 52 10.16 12.06 -12.30
C ASP A 52 10.51 10.94 -13.31
N LEU A 53 11.74 10.41 -13.25
CA LEU A 53 12.17 9.32 -14.13
C LEU A 53 11.59 7.95 -13.74
N GLU A 54 11.46 7.64 -12.45
CA GLU A 54 10.82 6.40 -11.99
C GLU A 54 9.35 6.34 -12.41
N ASP A 55 8.60 7.42 -12.20
CA ASP A 55 7.20 7.54 -12.60
C ASP A 55 7.07 7.31 -14.11
N PHE A 56 7.93 7.97 -14.92
CA PHE A 56 7.98 7.75 -16.36
C PHE A 56 8.25 6.29 -16.74
N LEU A 57 9.27 5.66 -16.13
CA LEU A 57 9.65 4.28 -16.43
C LEU A 57 8.55 3.30 -16.03
N ASP A 58 7.89 3.54 -14.91
CA ASP A 58 6.80 2.74 -14.40
C ASP A 58 5.56 2.84 -15.29
N ASP A 59 5.21 4.05 -15.72
CA ASP A 59 4.13 4.33 -16.65
C ASP A 59 4.33 3.63 -18.01
N HIS A 60 5.58 3.47 -18.44
CA HIS A 60 5.94 2.77 -19.68
C HIS A 60 6.26 1.28 -19.48
N GLY A 61 6.08 0.73 -18.26
CA GLY A 61 6.21 -0.71 -18.01
C GLY A 61 7.64 -1.24 -17.92
N ALA A 62 8.65 -0.40 -17.65
CA ALA A 62 10.06 -0.80 -17.55
C ALA A 62 10.30 -1.94 -16.54
N ARG A 63 9.59 -1.94 -15.40
CA ARG A 63 9.67 -3.00 -14.38
C ARG A 63 9.28 -4.39 -14.87
N ASN A 64 8.63 -4.51 -16.03
CA ASN A 64 8.18 -5.80 -16.58
C ASN A 64 9.05 -6.32 -17.71
N ASN A 65 10.07 -5.55 -18.06
CA ASN A 65 10.87 -5.79 -19.24
C ASN A 65 12.28 -6.16 -18.79
N LYS A 66 12.74 -7.36 -19.16
CA LYS A 66 14.06 -7.88 -18.78
C LYS A 66 15.22 -6.96 -19.17
N THR A 67 15.06 -6.18 -20.25
CA THR A 67 16.07 -5.22 -20.70
C THR A 67 16.10 -3.96 -19.82
N TRP A 68 14.93 -3.45 -19.41
CA TRP A 68 14.83 -2.15 -18.71
C TRP A 68 14.67 -2.24 -17.18
N VAL A 69 14.38 -3.41 -16.64
CA VAL A 69 14.10 -3.61 -15.21
C VAL A 69 15.27 -3.15 -14.34
N PHE A 70 16.51 -3.49 -14.70
CA PHE A 70 17.67 -3.12 -13.89
C PHE A 70 17.93 -1.60 -13.89
N PHE A 71 17.71 -0.93 -15.02
CA PHE A 71 17.77 0.53 -15.10
C PHE A 71 16.73 1.19 -14.18
N GLY A 72 15.49 0.69 -14.19
CA GLY A 72 14.43 1.14 -13.28
C GLY A 72 14.80 0.95 -11.80
N GLU A 73 15.34 -0.20 -11.43
CA GLU A 73 15.78 -0.49 -10.05
C GLU A 73 16.90 0.44 -9.57
N LEU A 74 17.82 0.81 -10.46
CA LEU A 74 18.87 1.78 -10.15
C LEU A 74 18.28 3.16 -9.86
N VAL A 75 17.31 3.62 -10.67
CA VAL A 75 16.62 4.91 -10.45
C VAL A 75 15.86 4.91 -9.12
N ALA A 76 15.10 3.86 -8.84
CA ALA A 76 14.35 3.71 -7.59
C ALA A 76 15.28 3.66 -6.36
N SER A 77 16.41 2.96 -6.48
CA SER A 77 17.45 2.91 -5.44
C SER A 77 18.04 4.29 -5.17
N ILE A 78 18.35 5.07 -6.21
CA ILE A 78 18.87 6.43 -6.07
C ILE A 78 17.86 7.34 -5.38
N ARG A 79 16.57 7.24 -5.71
CA ARG A 79 15.50 8.00 -5.04
C ARG A 79 15.47 7.70 -3.55
N ASN A 80 15.44 6.42 -3.19
CA ASN A 80 15.35 5.97 -1.80
C ASN A 80 16.58 6.40 -0.98
N PHE A 81 17.79 6.18 -1.51
CA PHE A 81 19.03 6.58 -0.82
C PHE A 81 19.14 8.11 -0.69
N SER A 82 18.72 8.86 -1.71
CA SER A 82 18.70 10.34 -1.66
C SER A 82 17.73 10.87 -0.61
N ASN A 83 16.55 10.25 -0.47
CA ASN A 83 15.57 10.58 0.56
C ASN A 83 16.13 10.41 1.98
N VAL A 84 16.76 9.27 2.26
CA VAL A 84 17.36 9.01 3.57
C VAL A 84 18.52 9.97 3.85
N ALA A 85 19.40 10.19 2.88
CA ALA A 85 20.51 11.14 3.00
C ALA A 85 20.02 12.58 3.25
N TYR A 86 18.92 12.99 2.62
CA TYR A 86 18.27 14.29 2.86
C TYR A 86 17.76 14.45 4.30
N ILE A 87 17.07 13.43 4.82
CA ILE A 87 16.56 13.41 6.20
C ILE A 87 17.73 13.44 7.18
N LEU A 88 18.73 12.59 6.99
CA LEU A 88 19.89 12.49 7.89
C LEU A 88 20.70 13.79 7.90
N SER A 89 20.95 14.39 6.74
CA SER A 89 21.57 15.71 6.62
C SER A 89 20.74 16.80 7.29
N HIS A 90 19.41 16.70 7.25
CA HIS A 90 18.52 17.64 7.95
C HIS A 90 18.65 17.53 9.46
N VAL A 91 18.66 16.31 10.00
CA VAL A 91 18.82 16.02 11.44
C VAL A 91 20.17 16.54 11.92
N LEU A 92 21.27 16.16 11.26
CA LEU A 92 22.63 16.59 11.62
C LEU A 92 22.77 18.12 11.67
N ARG A 93 22.23 18.84 10.68
CA ARG A 93 22.32 20.31 10.63
C ARG A 93 21.53 21.00 11.76
N ARG A 94 20.51 20.34 12.30
CA ARG A 94 19.63 20.90 13.33
C ARG A 94 19.88 20.35 14.72
N LEU A 95 20.79 19.39 14.88
CA LEU A 95 21.03 18.71 16.15
C LEU A 95 21.29 19.71 17.30
N THR A 96 22.15 20.71 17.06
CA THR A 96 22.46 21.78 18.02
C THR A 96 21.27 22.71 18.33
N LEU A 97 20.29 22.80 17.42
CA LEU A 97 19.07 23.58 17.61
C LEU A 97 17.99 22.82 18.39
N TYR A 98 18.08 21.49 18.46
CA TYR A 98 17.12 20.65 19.17
C TYR A 98 17.31 20.66 20.68
N ARG A 99 18.46 21.12 21.19
CA ARG A 99 18.75 21.24 22.64
C ARG A 99 18.42 19.95 23.40
N LEU A 100 18.87 18.81 22.88
CA LEU A 100 18.52 17.49 23.41
C LEU A 100 19.06 17.25 24.83
N ASN A 101 20.12 17.99 25.22
CA ASN A 101 20.73 17.94 26.56
C ASN A 101 21.04 16.51 27.02
N ASN A 102 21.51 15.67 26.09
CA ASN A 102 21.71 14.24 26.31
C ASN A 102 23.20 13.88 26.05
N PRO A 103 23.83 13.06 26.90
CA PRO A 103 25.22 12.63 26.72
C PRO A 103 25.49 11.89 25.40
N HIS A 104 24.48 11.26 24.79
CA HIS A 104 24.60 10.53 23.52
C HIS A 104 24.61 11.43 22.27
N GLU A 105 24.43 12.75 22.40
CA GLU A 105 24.34 13.65 21.24
C GLU A 105 25.59 13.60 20.35
N GLN A 106 26.77 13.52 20.97
CA GLN A 106 28.05 13.44 20.25
C GLN A 106 28.25 12.10 19.55
N GLU A 107 27.93 11.00 20.24
CA GLU A 107 27.99 9.64 19.71
C GLU A 107 27.02 9.48 18.52
N PHE A 108 25.77 9.90 18.69
CA PHE A 108 24.78 9.93 17.62
C PHE A 108 25.24 10.77 16.42
N ALA A 109 25.81 11.95 16.65
CA ALA A 109 26.30 12.81 15.57
C ALA A 109 27.41 12.14 14.76
N GLN A 110 28.31 11.42 15.43
CA GLN A 110 29.40 10.69 14.80
C GLN A 110 28.90 9.50 13.98
N ASP A 111 27.98 8.72 14.55
CA ASP A 111 27.35 7.59 13.86
C ASP A 111 26.53 8.06 12.65
N ALA A 112 25.72 9.10 12.83
CA ALA A 112 24.93 9.69 11.76
C ALA A 112 25.81 10.26 10.62
N GLN A 113 27.00 10.80 10.91
CA GLN A 113 27.96 11.21 9.89
C GLN A 113 28.54 10.01 9.13
N THR A 114 28.88 8.94 9.85
CA THR A 114 29.39 7.69 9.25
C THR A 114 28.34 7.07 8.32
N VAL A 115 27.09 7.01 8.76
CA VAL A 115 25.96 6.54 7.96
C VAL A 115 25.73 7.44 6.74
N LEU A 116 25.80 8.77 6.90
CA LEU A 116 25.67 9.70 5.77
C LEU A 116 26.79 9.51 4.74
N GLN A 117 28.02 9.23 5.19
CA GLN A 117 29.13 8.91 4.29
C GLN A 117 28.86 7.64 3.49
N PHE A 118 28.35 6.57 4.13
CA PHE A 118 27.93 5.36 3.45
C PHE A 118 26.87 5.63 2.37
N PHE A 119 25.85 6.46 2.67
CA PHE A 119 24.85 6.86 1.67
C PHE A 119 25.47 7.60 0.48
N ASN A 120 26.45 8.48 0.73
CA ASN A 120 27.14 9.20 -0.34
C ASN A 120 27.97 8.29 -1.24
N GLU A 121 28.72 7.37 -0.64
CA GLU A 121 29.50 6.37 -1.38
C GLU A 121 28.59 5.45 -2.19
N SER A 122 27.46 5.03 -1.61
CA SER A 122 26.45 4.22 -2.28
C SER A 122 25.79 4.95 -3.45
N LEU A 123 25.43 6.22 -3.28
CA LEU A 123 24.87 7.05 -4.36
C LEU A 123 25.85 7.19 -5.53
N ILE A 124 27.14 7.42 -5.26
CA ILE A 124 28.17 7.47 -6.31
C ILE A 124 28.27 6.14 -7.05
N ALA A 125 28.25 5.02 -6.32
CA ALA A 125 28.26 3.69 -6.92
C ALA A 125 27.01 3.45 -7.79
N LEU A 126 25.82 3.78 -7.28
CA LEU A 126 24.56 3.66 -8.02
C LEU A 126 24.58 4.50 -9.30
N PHE A 127 25.07 5.74 -9.26
CA PHE A 127 25.21 6.57 -10.46
C PHE A 127 26.23 6.02 -11.47
N ALA A 128 27.34 5.43 -10.99
CA ALA A 128 28.30 4.75 -11.87
C ALA A 128 27.67 3.53 -12.56
N HIS A 129 26.82 2.78 -11.86
CA HIS A 129 26.08 1.66 -12.44
C HIS A 129 24.96 2.12 -13.37
N LEU A 130 24.24 3.19 -13.02
CA LEU A 130 23.21 3.80 -13.88
C LEU A 130 23.80 4.23 -15.23
N ARG A 131 25.00 4.81 -15.22
CA ARG A 131 25.69 5.21 -16.45
C ARG A 131 26.09 4.01 -17.30
N LYS A 132 26.67 2.97 -16.70
CA LYS A 132 27.01 1.72 -17.42
C LYS A 132 25.77 1.08 -18.03
N GLU A 133 24.68 1.05 -17.29
CA GLU A 133 23.41 0.49 -17.77
C GLU A 133 22.83 1.33 -18.90
N ALA A 134 22.90 2.66 -18.79
CA ALA A 134 22.50 3.55 -19.88
C ALA A 134 23.30 3.28 -21.17
N GLU A 135 24.61 3.06 -21.07
CA GLU A 135 25.46 2.69 -22.21
C GLU A 135 25.06 1.33 -22.82
N LEU A 136 24.73 0.34 -21.99
CA LEU A 136 24.25 -0.98 -22.44
C LEU A 136 22.89 -0.89 -23.14
N LEU A 137 22.02 -0.01 -22.66
CA LEU A 137 20.74 0.34 -23.28
C LEU A 137 20.91 1.23 -24.52
N THR A 138 22.13 1.61 -24.89
CA THR A 138 22.46 2.51 -26.01
C THR A 138 21.92 3.94 -25.86
N LEU A 139 21.69 4.38 -24.62
CA LEU A 139 21.37 5.77 -24.30
C LEU A 139 22.62 6.66 -24.43
N GLU A 140 22.44 7.84 -25.00
CA GLU A 140 23.46 8.88 -25.11
C GLU A 140 23.72 9.53 -23.75
N ILE A 141 25.01 9.76 -23.45
CA ILE A 141 25.44 10.44 -22.22
C ILE A 141 25.70 11.91 -22.51
N PRO A 142 24.80 12.83 -22.11
CA PRO A 142 25.04 14.25 -22.29
C PRO A 142 26.18 14.76 -21.39
N PRO A 143 26.96 15.77 -21.85
CA PRO A 143 27.89 16.49 -21.00
C PRO A 143 27.16 17.31 -19.93
N CYS A 144 27.86 17.67 -18.84
CA CYS A 144 27.30 18.49 -17.76
C CYS A 144 27.03 19.92 -18.26
N THR A 145 25.79 20.21 -18.69
CA THR A 145 25.36 21.53 -19.20
C THR A 145 24.01 21.95 -18.62
N PRO A 146 23.73 23.25 -18.42
CA PRO A 146 22.39 23.69 -17.99
C PRO A 146 21.35 23.32 -19.06
N ASP A 147 20.23 22.71 -18.67
CA ASP A 147 19.19 22.28 -19.61
C ASP A 147 17.86 23.02 -19.43
N GLU A 148 17.14 23.15 -20.54
CA GLU A 148 15.83 23.80 -20.66
C GLU A 148 14.68 22.95 -20.07
N THR A 149 13.57 23.61 -19.74
CA THR A 149 12.35 22.96 -19.25
C THR A 149 11.63 22.18 -20.34
N GLU A 150 11.53 20.85 -20.19
CA GLU A 150 10.71 19.98 -21.03
C GLU A 150 9.30 19.79 -20.45
N ARG A 151 8.33 19.49 -21.33
CA ARG A 151 6.94 19.17 -20.99
C ARG A 151 6.72 17.66 -20.94
N GLU A 152 5.90 17.22 -19.98
CA GLU A 152 5.35 15.86 -19.92
C GLU A 152 4.36 15.62 -21.08
N ASP A 153 4.57 14.54 -21.82
CA ASP A 153 3.64 14.04 -22.82
C ASP A 153 2.73 12.97 -22.19
N LEU A 154 1.47 12.87 -22.64
CA LEU A 154 0.53 11.85 -22.14
C LEU A 154 1.05 10.44 -22.43
N VAL A 155 1.08 9.59 -21.40
CA VAL A 155 1.52 8.19 -21.51
C VAL A 155 0.55 7.42 -22.41
N THR A 156 1.05 6.96 -23.56
CA THR A 156 0.27 6.17 -24.54
C THR A 156 1.00 4.93 -25.04
N LYS A 157 2.26 4.75 -24.66
CA LYS A 157 3.15 3.69 -25.16
C LYS A 157 3.77 2.91 -24.01
N VAL A 158 3.83 1.59 -24.11
CA VAL A 158 4.40 0.71 -23.06
C VAL A 158 5.31 -0.36 -23.64
N LEU A 159 6.33 -0.74 -22.86
CA LEU A 159 7.24 -1.84 -23.16
C LEU A 159 6.55 -3.21 -23.08
N PRO A 160 7.06 -4.23 -23.80
CA PRO A 160 6.52 -5.58 -23.73
C PRO A 160 6.88 -6.25 -22.40
N PHE A 161 5.96 -7.08 -21.90
CA PHE A 161 6.17 -7.91 -20.72
C PHE A 161 7.08 -9.09 -21.06
N THR A 162 8.25 -9.21 -20.42
CA THR A 162 9.25 -10.25 -20.70
C THR A 162 9.85 -10.93 -19.47
N ILE A 163 9.48 -10.53 -18.23
CA ILE A 163 9.94 -11.14 -16.97
C ILE A 163 9.31 -12.52 -16.71
N ASP A 164 10.02 -13.40 -15.98
CA ASP A 164 9.55 -14.75 -15.65
C ASP A 164 8.36 -14.72 -14.67
N GLU A 165 7.38 -15.61 -14.85
CA GLU A 165 6.13 -15.60 -14.07
C GLU A 165 6.30 -16.18 -12.65
N GLU A 166 5.76 -15.48 -11.65
CA GLU A 166 5.56 -16.02 -10.30
C GLU A 166 4.49 -17.15 -10.29
N PRO A 167 4.56 -18.09 -9.34
CA PRO A 167 3.58 -19.16 -9.23
C PRO A 167 2.15 -18.64 -8.97
N VAL A 168 1.21 -19.03 -9.83
CA VAL A 168 -0.20 -18.56 -9.86
C VAL A 168 -0.96 -18.70 -8.52
N CYS A 169 -0.63 -19.70 -7.70
CA CYS A 169 -1.31 -19.93 -6.42
C CYS A 169 -1.06 -18.80 -5.42
N GLU A 170 0.16 -18.27 -5.35
CA GLU A 170 0.52 -17.20 -4.40
C GLU A 170 -0.11 -15.86 -4.84
N ILE A 171 -0.25 -15.64 -6.15
CA ILE A 171 -0.87 -14.44 -6.71
C ILE A 171 -2.36 -14.36 -6.34
N ASN A 172 -3.12 -15.47 -6.42
CA ASN A 172 -4.54 -15.48 -6.06
C ASN A 172 -4.78 -15.16 -4.57
N GLU A 173 -3.91 -15.65 -3.68
CA GLU A 173 -3.95 -15.32 -2.27
C GLU A 173 -3.64 -13.84 -2.03
N ASN A 174 -2.66 -13.29 -2.73
CA ASN A 174 -2.33 -11.87 -2.67
C ASN A 174 -3.46 -10.98 -3.17
N VAL A 175 -4.12 -11.37 -4.27
CA VAL A 175 -5.34 -10.70 -4.79
C VAL A 175 -6.44 -10.67 -3.74
N THR A 176 -6.72 -11.83 -3.13
CA THR A 176 -7.76 -11.94 -2.09
C THR A 176 -7.42 -11.07 -0.87
N ARG A 177 -6.16 -11.09 -0.42
CA ARG A 177 -5.68 -10.27 0.70
C ARG A 177 -5.84 -8.78 0.45
N VAL A 178 -5.42 -8.29 -0.72
CA VAL A 178 -5.53 -6.88 -1.10
C VAL A 178 -7.00 -6.44 -1.19
N ALA A 179 -7.86 -7.24 -1.80
CA ALA A 179 -9.28 -6.94 -1.88
C ALA A 179 -9.94 -6.91 -0.48
N SER A 180 -9.62 -7.87 0.40
CA SER A 180 -10.11 -7.89 1.79
C SER A 180 -9.64 -6.69 2.60
N GLU A 181 -8.39 -6.26 2.44
CA GLU A 181 -7.86 -5.07 3.12
C GLU A 181 -8.54 -3.79 2.64
N PHE A 182 -8.86 -3.67 1.34
CA PHE A 182 -9.65 -2.53 0.82
C PHE A 182 -11.02 -2.46 1.50
N ILE A 183 -11.71 -3.59 1.66
CA ILE A 183 -13.00 -3.69 2.36
C ILE A 183 -12.85 -3.32 3.85
N SER A 184 -11.74 -3.72 4.48
CA SER A 184 -11.42 -3.36 5.87
C SER A 184 -11.23 -1.85 6.04
N ILE A 185 -10.49 -1.19 5.14
CA ILE A 185 -10.31 0.26 5.15
C ILE A 185 -11.65 0.97 5.03
N PHE A 186 -12.52 0.53 4.11
CA PHE A 186 -13.88 1.07 3.97
C PHE A 186 -14.64 1.03 5.31
N LYS A 187 -14.68 -0.13 5.98
CA LYS A 187 -15.37 -0.28 7.27
C LYS A 187 -14.79 0.65 8.35
N ASN A 188 -13.47 0.78 8.41
CA ASN A 188 -12.76 1.57 9.42
C ASN A 188 -12.85 3.09 9.17
N ALA A 189 -12.99 3.51 7.92
CA ALA A 189 -13.05 4.91 7.51
C ALA A 189 -14.48 5.49 7.45
N ALA A 190 -15.49 4.80 8.00
CA ALA A 190 -16.89 5.23 7.96
C ALA A 190 -17.14 6.66 8.48
N HIS A 191 -16.32 7.11 9.44
CA HIS A 191 -16.41 8.46 10.02
C HIS A 191 -16.00 9.59 9.05
N LEU A 192 -15.24 9.26 8.00
CA LEU A 192 -14.82 10.16 6.92
C LEU A 192 -15.82 10.24 5.77
N MET A 193 -16.90 9.46 5.82
CA MET A 193 -17.83 9.33 4.70
C MET A 193 -18.93 10.38 4.71
N PHE A 194 -19.20 10.93 3.52
CA PHE A 194 -20.23 11.94 3.26
C PHE A 194 -21.08 11.55 2.05
N GLU A 195 -22.29 11.02 2.32
CA GLU A 195 -23.25 10.61 1.26
C GLU A 195 -23.75 11.77 0.39
N LYS A 196 -23.69 12.98 0.94
CA LYS A 196 -24.17 14.21 0.31
C LYS A 196 -23.21 15.33 0.66
N LYS A 197 -23.11 16.29 -0.26
CA LYS A 197 -22.44 17.56 0.03
C LYS A 197 -23.11 18.25 1.22
N VAL A 198 -22.28 18.83 2.06
CA VAL A 198 -22.61 19.41 3.35
C VAL A 198 -22.67 20.92 3.23
N SER A 199 -23.59 21.56 3.95
CA SER A 199 -23.70 23.02 3.98
C SER A 199 -22.54 23.65 4.75
N GLU A 200 -22.18 24.88 4.39
CA GLU A 200 -21.07 25.63 5.00
C GLU A 200 -21.12 25.66 6.54
N LYS A 201 -22.30 25.92 7.13
CA LYS A 201 -22.50 25.97 8.59
C LYS A 201 -22.23 24.64 9.31
N GLN A 202 -22.33 23.53 8.59
CA GLN A 202 -22.06 22.20 9.13
C GLN A 202 -20.58 21.83 9.02
N ILE A 203 -19.87 22.31 7.99
CA ILE A 203 -18.45 22.05 7.78
C ILE A 203 -17.60 22.61 8.92
N ASP A 204 -17.89 23.84 9.37
CA ASP A 204 -17.19 24.48 10.49
C ASP A 204 -17.30 23.69 11.82
N LYS A 205 -18.28 22.78 11.95
CA LYS A 205 -18.43 21.92 13.13
C LYS A 205 -17.70 20.58 12.99
N LEU A 206 -17.29 20.23 11.78
CA LEU A 206 -16.64 18.95 11.47
C LEU A 206 -15.12 19.05 11.57
N ILE A 207 -14.52 20.16 11.13
CA ILE A 207 -13.08 20.40 11.18
C ILE A 207 -12.77 21.45 12.26
N PRO A 208 -11.83 21.20 13.20
CA PRO A 208 -10.96 20.03 13.33
C PRO A 208 -11.53 18.90 14.21
N ALA A 209 -12.78 19.01 14.69
CA ALA A 209 -13.30 18.15 15.75
C ALA A 209 -13.44 16.66 15.34
N LYS A 210 -14.14 16.40 14.23
CA LYS A 210 -14.38 15.03 13.71
C LYS A 210 -13.39 14.66 12.62
N ILE A 211 -13.02 15.63 11.79
CA ILE A 211 -12.04 15.50 10.71
C ILE A 211 -10.85 16.38 11.08
N ASN A 212 -9.67 15.79 11.18
CA ASN A 212 -8.41 16.50 11.41
C ASN A 212 -7.26 15.82 10.67
N GLU A 213 -6.11 16.47 10.66
CA GLU A 213 -4.89 16.00 10.00
C GLU A 213 -4.50 14.59 10.46
N ASP A 214 -4.54 14.30 11.76
CA ASP A 214 -4.10 13.01 12.31
C ASP A 214 -5.00 11.86 11.83
N VAL A 215 -6.32 12.07 11.83
CA VAL A 215 -7.29 11.08 11.32
C VAL A 215 -7.08 10.82 9.82
N LEU A 216 -6.88 11.88 9.04
CA LEU A 216 -6.66 11.77 7.60
C LEU A 216 -5.33 11.09 7.29
N ARG A 217 -4.25 11.43 8.02
CA ARG A 217 -2.93 10.80 7.90
C ARG A 217 -2.99 9.32 8.22
N ASN A 218 -3.66 8.92 9.30
CA ASN A 218 -3.81 7.51 9.65
C ASN A 218 -4.57 6.71 8.57
N THR A 219 -5.52 7.34 7.88
CA THR A 219 -6.26 6.72 6.78
C THR A 219 -5.41 6.64 5.51
N GLU A 220 -4.75 7.73 5.15
CA GLU A 220 -3.79 7.82 4.05
C GLU A 220 -2.75 6.70 4.16
N SER A 221 -2.10 6.56 5.31
CA SER A 221 -1.02 5.58 5.47
C SER A 221 -1.50 4.13 5.31
N LYS A 222 -2.77 3.83 5.65
CA LYS A 222 -3.37 2.52 5.40
C LYS A 222 -3.63 2.28 3.92
N ILE A 223 -4.18 3.27 3.21
CA ILE A 223 -4.43 3.17 1.78
C ILE A 223 -3.10 3.10 1.00
N HIS A 224 -2.09 3.87 1.41
CA HIS A 224 -0.76 3.82 0.83
C HIS A 224 -0.11 2.45 1.03
N SER A 225 -0.22 1.87 2.23
CA SER A 225 0.26 0.51 2.50
C SER A 225 -0.45 -0.53 1.64
N LEU A 226 -1.75 -0.36 1.42
CA LEU A 226 -2.53 -1.21 0.54
C LEU A 226 -2.12 -1.07 -0.93
N GLN A 227 -1.89 0.16 -1.41
CA GLN A 227 -1.38 0.40 -2.76
C GLN A 227 0.01 -0.22 -2.94
N SER A 228 0.89 -0.06 -1.95
CA SER A 228 2.22 -0.67 -1.96
C SER A 228 2.13 -2.19 -2.04
N MET A 229 1.20 -2.80 -1.28
CA MET A 229 0.94 -4.24 -1.34
C MET A 229 0.42 -4.68 -2.70
N TYR A 230 -0.53 -3.94 -3.28
CA TYR A 230 -1.01 -4.20 -4.64
C TYR A 230 0.16 -4.15 -5.64
N ASP A 231 0.95 -3.08 -5.58
CA ASP A 231 2.06 -2.81 -6.50
C ASP A 231 3.19 -3.84 -6.37
N THR A 232 3.36 -4.41 -5.18
CA THR A 232 4.37 -5.45 -4.92
C THR A 232 3.95 -6.82 -5.44
N TYR A 233 2.68 -7.21 -5.27
CA TYR A 233 2.26 -8.61 -5.42
C TYR A 233 1.28 -8.89 -6.57
N ILE A 234 0.66 -7.86 -7.15
CA ILE A 234 -0.41 -8.02 -8.15
C ILE A 234 -0.13 -7.20 -9.39
N HIS A 235 0.35 -5.97 -9.22
CA HIS A 235 0.56 -5.07 -10.33
C HIS A 235 1.50 -5.68 -11.35
N LYS A 236 1.10 -5.56 -12.61
CA LYS A 236 1.80 -6.03 -13.79
C LYS A 236 2.01 -7.55 -13.85
N THR A 237 1.35 -8.33 -13.00
CA THR A 237 1.36 -9.80 -13.12
C THR A 237 0.52 -10.28 -14.32
N PRO A 238 0.76 -11.50 -14.83
CA PRO A 238 -0.12 -12.11 -15.84
C PRO A 238 -1.58 -12.19 -15.42
N VAL A 239 -1.85 -12.31 -14.11
CA VAL A 239 -3.21 -12.32 -13.54
C VAL A 239 -3.88 -10.96 -13.71
N GLU A 240 -3.22 -9.85 -13.35
CA GLU A 240 -3.74 -8.49 -13.59
C GLU A 240 -3.97 -8.23 -15.10
N SER A 241 -3.08 -8.72 -15.96
CA SER A 241 -3.21 -8.53 -17.41
C SER A 241 -4.47 -9.16 -17.99
N LYS A 242 -4.92 -10.29 -17.42
CA LYS A 242 -6.07 -11.09 -17.87
C LYS A 242 -7.38 -10.66 -17.21
N ASP A 243 -7.33 -9.92 -16.11
CA ASP A 243 -8.50 -9.48 -15.36
C ASP A 243 -8.50 -7.97 -15.12
N ASP A 244 -9.23 -7.23 -15.96
CA ASP A 244 -9.36 -5.78 -15.87
C ASP A 244 -10.02 -5.29 -14.57
N SER A 245 -10.70 -6.17 -13.81
CA SER A 245 -11.21 -5.81 -12.48
C SER A 245 -10.08 -5.52 -11.49
N LEU A 246 -8.92 -6.17 -11.64
CA LEU A 246 -7.75 -5.89 -10.81
C LEU A 246 -7.20 -4.50 -11.11
N LYS A 247 -7.07 -4.11 -12.37
CA LYS A 247 -6.64 -2.75 -12.76
C LYS A 247 -7.59 -1.69 -12.24
N SER A 248 -8.89 -1.98 -12.30
CA SER A 248 -9.93 -1.10 -11.76
C SER A 248 -9.84 -0.99 -10.23
N LEU A 249 -9.60 -2.09 -9.51
CA LEU A 249 -9.36 -2.07 -8.06
C LEU A 249 -8.15 -1.21 -7.70
N ARG A 250 -7.03 -1.34 -8.43
CA ARG A 250 -5.86 -0.45 -8.27
C ARG A 250 -6.23 1.02 -8.49
N GLY A 251 -7.00 1.31 -9.54
CA GLY A 251 -7.50 2.66 -9.81
C GLY A 251 -8.32 3.24 -8.64
N TYR A 252 -9.21 2.45 -8.03
CA TYR A 252 -9.95 2.86 -6.83
C TYR A 252 -9.03 3.08 -5.62
N ILE A 253 -8.02 2.24 -5.41
CA ILE A 253 -7.00 2.45 -4.37
C ILE A 253 -6.27 3.79 -4.58
N SER A 254 -5.75 4.06 -5.77
CA SER A 254 -4.99 5.28 -6.05
C SER A 254 -5.84 6.55 -5.99
N VAL A 255 -7.06 6.54 -6.56
CA VAL A 255 -7.94 7.71 -6.49
C VAL A 255 -8.35 8.01 -5.06
N THR A 256 -8.65 6.98 -4.26
CA THR A 256 -8.99 7.19 -2.84
C THR A 256 -7.79 7.68 -2.03
N LEU A 257 -6.58 7.18 -2.29
CA LEU A 257 -5.34 7.68 -1.70
C LEU A 257 -5.18 9.19 -1.95
N HIS A 258 -5.18 9.61 -3.22
CA HIS A 258 -4.96 11.00 -3.59
C HIS A 258 -6.02 11.95 -3.05
N LEU A 259 -7.29 11.51 -2.98
CA LEU A 259 -8.35 12.34 -2.38
C LEU A 259 -8.11 12.54 -0.87
N VAL A 260 -7.64 11.51 -0.16
CA VAL A 260 -7.28 11.64 1.26
C VAL A 260 -6.03 12.49 1.44
N GLU A 261 -5.01 12.37 0.58
CA GLU A 261 -3.81 13.23 0.61
C GLU A 261 -4.17 14.70 0.41
N ILE A 262 -5.02 15.02 -0.57
CA ILE A 262 -5.53 16.38 -0.79
C ILE A 262 -6.22 16.89 0.47
N ALA A 263 -7.13 16.09 1.05
CA ALA A 263 -7.83 16.46 2.28
C ALA A 263 -6.84 16.69 3.43
N GLN A 264 -5.84 15.82 3.60
CA GLN A 264 -4.84 15.89 4.66
C GLN A 264 -4.00 17.17 4.57
N VAL A 265 -3.46 17.49 3.38
CA VAL A 265 -2.64 18.69 3.15
C VAL A 265 -3.45 19.96 3.44
N LEU A 266 -4.70 20.00 2.98
CA LEU A 266 -5.59 21.14 3.21
C LEU A 266 -6.04 21.24 4.68
N CYS A 267 -6.24 20.12 5.37
CA CYS A 267 -6.56 20.11 6.80
C CYS A 267 -5.37 20.61 7.63
N HIS A 268 -4.15 20.14 7.33
CA HIS A 268 -2.92 20.66 7.92
C HIS A 268 -2.79 22.17 7.72
N PHE A 269 -3.12 22.65 6.51
CA PHE A 269 -3.17 24.09 6.25
C PHE A 269 -4.15 24.78 7.20
N VAL A 270 -5.41 24.36 7.29
CA VAL A 270 -6.41 24.99 8.18
C VAL A 270 -5.97 24.97 9.65
N GLU A 271 -5.58 23.81 10.18
CA GLU A 271 -5.20 23.63 11.59
C GLU A 271 -3.97 24.46 11.98
N ARG A 272 -2.99 24.55 11.07
CA ARG A 272 -1.81 25.40 11.26
C ARG A 272 -2.13 26.89 11.28
N HIS A 273 -3.25 27.30 10.68
CA HIS A 273 -3.74 28.68 10.74
C HIS A 273 -4.59 28.95 11.99
N GLU A 274 -5.14 27.91 12.62
CA GLU A 274 -5.89 27.98 13.88
C GLU A 274 -4.99 27.91 15.13
N THR A 275 -3.78 27.36 15.00
CA THR A 275 -2.81 27.31 16.09
C THR A 275 -2.23 28.71 16.39
N LYS A 276 -2.37 29.17 17.64
CA LYS A 276 -1.85 30.46 18.17
C LYS A 276 -0.32 30.63 18.11
N VAL A 277 0.39 29.74 17.42
CA VAL A 277 1.86 29.63 17.37
C VAL A 277 2.49 30.68 16.45
N ARG A 278 1.73 31.30 15.54
CA ARG A 278 2.17 32.40 14.67
C ARG A 278 1.53 33.72 15.06
N THR A 279 2.21 34.84 14.79
CA THR A 279 1.69 36.19 15.02
C THR A 279 0.36 36.40 14.29
N GLU A 280 -0.68 36.85 15.01
CA GLU A 280 -2.03 37.10 14.49
C GLU A 280 -2.05 37.96 13.21
N THR A 281 -1.04 38.83 13.04
CA THR A 281 -0.86 39.69 11.87
C THR A 281 -0.52 38.92 10.59
N THR A 282 0.25 37.83 10.69
CA THR A 282 0.59 36.97 9.54
C THR A 282 -0.62 36.15 9.11
N MET A 283 -1.39 35.63 10.08
CA MET A 283 -2.60 34.85 9.81
C MET A 283 -3.67 35.67 9.07
N LYS A 284 -3.95 36.88 9.56
CA LYS A 284 -4.89 37.81 8.91
C LYS A 284 -4.47 38.22 7.49
N ARG A 285 -3.18 38.13 7.15
CA ARG A 285 -2.70 38.41 5.78
C ARG A 285 -2.92 37.23 4.85
N ILE A 286 -2.69 36.00 5.32
CA ILE A 286 -2.90 34.79 4.52
C ILE A 286 -4.39 34.54 4.30
N GLU A 287 -5.24 34.74 5.31
CA GLU A 287 -6.70 34.56 5.19
C GLU A 287 -7.33 35.52 4.15
N LYS A 288 -6.73 36.70 3.91
CA LYS A 288 -7.15 37.61 2.84
C LYS A 288 -6.78 37.12 1.43
N ILE A 289 -5.82 36.19 1.32
CA ILE A 289 -5.34 35.64 0.06
C ILE A 289 -6.04 34.31 -0.23
N VAL A 290 -6.13 33.45 0.78
CA VAL A 290 -6.72 32.11 0.69
C VAL A 290 -7.89 32.02 1.64
N SER A 291 -9.10 31.91 1.08
CA SER A 291 -10.34 31.82 1.85
C SER A 291 -10.41 30.51 2.63
N ARG A 292 -10.41 30.58 3.97
CA ARG A 292 -10.61 29.42 4.85
C ARG A 292 -11.87 28.63 4.48
N LYS A 293 -12.95 29.34 4.16
CA LYS A 293 -14.23 28.74 3.78
C LYS A 293 -14.14 27.92 2.50
N ALA A 294 -13.42 28.43 1.49
CA ALA A 294 -13.22 27.71 0.24
C ALA A 294 -12.37 26.45 0.46
N VAL A 295 -11.33 26.52 1.30
CA VAL A 295 -10.50 25.35 1.64
C VAL A 295 -11.32 24.28 2.35
N LEU A 296 -12.14 24.67 3.32
CA LEU A 296 -13.04 23.76 4.04
C LEU A 296 -14.07 23.10 3.12
N ASP A 297 -14.62 23.85 2.16
CA ASP A 297 -15.52 23.30 1.13
C ASP A 297 -14.81 22.27 0.26
N ILE A 298 -13.57 22.53 -0.18
CA ILE A 298 -12.79 21.56 -0.97
C ILE A 298 -12.52 20.28 -0.17
N ILE A 299 -12.18 20.37 1.12
CA ILE A 299 -11.93 19.19 1.95
C ILE A 299 -13.19 18.31 2.02
N ILE A 300 -14.35 18.87 2.35
CA ILE A 300 -15.56 18.07 2.57
C ILE A 300 -16.28 17.76 1.26
N ASN A 301 -16.62 18.78 0.47
CA ASN A 301 -17.55 18.66 -0.66
C ASN A 301 -16.88 18.25 -1.98
N PHE A 302 -15.55 18.25 -2.03
CA PHE A 302 -14.79 17.68 -3.13
C PHE A 302 -14.06 16.41 -2.67
N ALA A 303 -13.03 16.55 -1.83
CA ALA A 303 -12.14 15.44 -1.51
C ALA A 303 -12.85 14.28 -0.79
N LEU A 304 -13.45 14.52 0.38
CA LEU A 304 -14.10 13.46 1.16
C LEU A 304 -15.43 12.98 0.56
N TYR A 305 -16.16 13.85 -0.15
CA TYR A 305 -17.34 13.46 -0.90
C TYR A 305 -17.01 12.45 -2.01
N TYR A 306 -16.05 12.75 -2.88
CA TYR A 306 -15.66 11.82 -3.95
C TYR A 306 -14.93 10.58 -3.41
N TYR A 307 -14.15 10.73 -2.33
CA TYR A 307 -13.58 9.59 -1.62
C TYR A 307 -14.68 8.60 -1.23
N THR A 308 -15.80 9.10 -0.68
CA THR A 308 -16.94 8.28 -0.27
C THR A 308 -17.56 7.51 -1.44
N LEU A 309 -17.70 8.15 -2.60
CA LEU A 309 -18.24 7.49 -3.79
C LEU A 309 -17.31 6.38 -4.29
N PHE A 310 -16.03 6.71 -4.47
CA PHE A 310 -15.06 5.78 -5.05
C PHE A 310 -14.72 4.61 -4.11
N ILE A 311 -14.60 4.85 -2.80
CA ILE A 311 -14.32 3.76 -1.86
C ILE A 311 -15.49 2.78 -1.78
N LYS A 312 -16.74 3.24 -1.91
CA LYS A 312 -17.92 2.37 -1.95
C LYS A 312 -17.96 1.51 -3.20
N GLU A 313 -17.77 2.12 -4.36
CA GLU A 313 -17.73 1.40 -5.64
C GLU A 313 -16.59 0.39 -5.68
N GLY A 314 -15.39 0.80 -5.25
CA GLY A 314 -14.24 -0.08 -5.12
C GLY A 314 -14.49 -1.23 -4.13
N THR A 315 -15.25 -1.01 -3.05
CA THR A 315 -15.58 -2.05 -2.08
C THR A 315 -16.50 -3.11 -2.68
N MET A 316 -17.51 -2.71 -3.45
CA MET A 316 -18.38 -3.66 -4.17
C MET A 316 -17.58 -4.49 -5.20
N LEU A 317 -16.62 -3.86 -5.88
CA LEU A 317 -15.71 -4.56 -6.78
C LEU A 317 -14.80 -5.53 -6.03
N ALA A 318 -14.21 -5.10 -4.90
CA ALA A 318 -13.34 -5.91 -4.06
C ALA A 318 -14.08 -7.15 -3.52
N GLU A 319 -15.33 -7.01 -3.09
CA GLU A 319 -16.17 -8.15 -2.66
C GLU A 319 -16.34 -9.19 -3.78
N THR A 320 -16.53 -8.73 -5.02
CA THR A 320 -16.63 -9.61 -6.19
C THR A 320 -15.30 -10.30 -6.50
N ILE A 321 -14.18 -9.59 -6.34
CA ILE A 321 -12.82 -10.12 -6.54
C ILE A 321 -12.52 -11.20 -5.50
N VAL A 322 -12.80 -10.96 -4.22
CA VAL A 322 -12.63 -11.97 -3.14
C VAL A 322 -13.38 -13.26 -3.50
N GLN A 323 -14.64 -13.15 -3.94
CA GLN A 323 -15.44 -14.33 -4.31
C GLN A 323 -14.84 -15.12 -5.47
N ARG A 324 -14.21 -14.45 -6.44
CA ARG A 324 -13.64 -15.08 -7.65
C ARG A 324 -12.27 -15.71 -7.40
N TYR A 325 -11.44 -15.06 -6.60
CA TYR A 325 -10.03 -15.44 -6.40
C TYR A 325 -9.78 -16.29 -5.16
N THR A 326 -10.80 -16.49 -4.31
CA THR A 326 -10.71 -17.45 -3.20
C THR A 326 -10.43 -18.84 -3.78
N VAL A 327 -9.24 -19.36 -3.52
CA VAL A 327 -8.88 -20.74 -3.86
C VAL A 327 -9.60 -21.64 -2.87
N ILE A 328 -10.69 -22.27 -3.33
CA ILE A 328 -11.45 -23.21 -2.51
C ILE A 328 -10.70 -24.54 -2.50
N ASP A 329 -10.08 -24.85 -1.36
CA ASP A 329 -9.57 -26.17 -1.05
C ASP A 329 -10.56 -26.89 -0.11
N SER A 330 -10.33 -28.17 0.16
CA SER A 330 -11.15 -28.96 1.08
C SER A 330 -10.27 -29.77 2.02
N ILE A 331 -10.63 -29.79 3.30
CA ILE A 331 -9.96 -30.63 4.30
C ILE A 331 -10.99 -31.36 5.15
N VAL A 332 -10.70 -32.60 5.50
CA VAL A 332 -11.51 -33.39 6.42
C VAL A 332 -10.90 -33.30 7.81
N LEU A 333 -11.66 -32.74 8.76
CA LEU A 333 -11.25 -32.52 10.15
C LEU A 333 -12.06 -33.38 11.11
N LYS A 334 -11.48 -33.70 12.26
CA LYS A 334 -12.18 -34.38 13.35
C LYS A 334 -13.24 -33.47 13.95
N VAL A 335 -14.37 -34.04 14.35
CA VAL A 335 -15.37 -33.35 15.19
C VAL A 335 -14.81 -33.22 16.62
N PRO A 336 -15.08 -32.12 17.36
CA PRO A 336 -14.64 -31.98 18.74
C PRO A 336 -15.07 -33.17 19.60
N GLU A 337 -14.11 -33.76 20.30
CA GLU A 337 -14.33 -34.90 21.18
C GLU A 337 -15.14 -34.50 22.43
N GLY A 338 -16.02 -35.39 22.89
CA GLY A 338 -16.90 -35.14 24.03
C GLY A 338 -18.22 -34.48 23.62
N LEU A 339 -18.27 -33.14 23.61
CA LEU A 339 -19.52 -32.38 23.45
C LEU A 339 -19.82 -31.96 22.00
N GLY A 340 -18.89 -32.14 21.06
CA GLY A 340 -19.05 -31.73 19.65
C GLY A 340 -19.03 -30.20 19.47
N PHE A 341 -19.54 -29.70 18.35
CA PHE A 341 -19.61 -28.26 18.06
C PHE A 341 -20.67 -27.52 18.91
N HIS A 342 -20.42 -27.38 20.20
CA HIS A 342 -21.15 -26.43 21.06
C HIS A 342 -20.54 -25.02 20.95
N LEU A 343 -20.98 -24.11 21.83
CA LEU A 343 -20.66 -22.69 21.73
C LEU A 343 -19.15 -22.40 21.60
N ARG A 344 -18.29 -23.09 22.35
CA ARG A 344 -16.85 -22.79 22.43
C ARG A 344 -16.09 -23.22 21.16
N PRO A 345 -16.12 -24.50 20.74
CA PRO A 345 -15.53 -24.90 19.45
C PRO A 345 -16.07 -24.08 18.29
N SER A 346 -17.39 -23.82 18.27
CA SER A 346 -18.03 -23.04 17.21
C SER A 346 -17.55 -21.58 17.17
N THR A 347 -17.33 -20.96 18.33
CA THR A 347 -16.79 -19.60 18.42
C THR A 347 -15.36 -19.54 17.92
N LEU A 348 -14.52 -20.53 18.24
CA LEU A 348 -13.13 -20.56 17.79
C LEU A 348 -13.03 -20.79 16.27
N VAL A 349 -13.83 -21.70 15.72
CA VAL A 349 -13.95 -21.87 14.26
C VAL A 349 -14.39 -20.55 13.59
N ALA A 350 -15.47 -19.92 14.10
CA ALA A 350 -15.94 -18.65 13.56
C ALA A 350 -14.88 -17.53 13.67
N LYS A 351 -14.10 -17.47 14.76
CA LYS A 351 -12.99 -16.52 14.90
C LYS A 351 -11.91 -16.76 13.85
N VAL A 352 -11.53 -18.02 13.59
CA VAL A 352 -10.55 -18.35 12.53
C VAL A 352 -11.07 -17.89 11.18
N VAL A 353 -12.30 -18.25 10.81
CA VAL A 353 -12.89 -17.88 9.51
C VAL A 353 -13.01 -16.36 9.36
N ASN A 354 -13.47 -15.66 10.39
CA ASN A 354 -13.64 -14.20 10.36
C ASN A 354 -12.32 -13.43 10.39
N ASN A 355 -11.24 -14.02 10.90
CA ASN A 355 -9.90 -13.43 10.85
C ASN A 355 -9.41 -13.28 9.39
N TYR A 356 -9.65 -14.30 8.57
CA TYR A 356 -9.26 -14.30 7.16
C TYR A 356 -10.31 -13.65 6.25
N GLY A 357 -11.58 -13.61 6.67
CA GLY A 357 -12.66 -12.97 5.93
C GLY A 357 -13.07 -13.68 4.63
N THR A 358 -12.54 -14.89 4.39
CA THR A 358 -12.84 -15.72 3.23
C THR A 358 -14.00 -16.66 3.51
N LYS A 359 -14.89 -16.87 2.53
CA LYS A 359 -16.03 -17.77 2.67
C LYS A 359 -15.54 -19.20 2.95
N THR A 360 -15.88 -19.70 4.13
CA THR A 360 -15.57 -21.07 4.56
C THR A 360 -16.85 -21.76 4.98
N THR A 361 -17.04 -22.99 4.50
CA THR A 361 -18.25 -23.77 4.73
C THR A 361 -17.91 -25.12 5.34
N LEU A 362 -18.75 -25.56 6.27
CA LEU A 362 -18.77 -26.93 6.76
C LEU A 362 -19.78 -27.72 5.90
N VAL A 363 -19.36 -28.84 5.33
CA VAL A 363 -20.17 -29.65 4.42
C VAL A 363 -20.52 -30.99 5.07
N ILE A 364 -21.82 -31.27 5.19
CA ILE A 364 -22.36 -32.53 5.72
C ILE A 364 -23.44 -33.03 4.78
N ASN A 365 -23.26 -34.22 4.19
CA ASN A 365 -24.25 -34.84 3.29
C ASN A 365 -24.77 -33.88 2.20
N ASN A 366 -23.85 -33.15 1.54
CA ASN A 366 -24.14 -32.10 0.55
C ASN A 366 -24.95 -30.89 1.06
N LYS A 367 -25.11 -30.72 2.37
CA LYS A 367 -25.58 -29.46 2.97
C LYS A 367 -24.39 -28.64 3.43
N GLU A 368 -24.41 -27.36 3.07
CA GLU A 368 -23.40 -26.37 3.48
C GLU A 368 -23.91 -25.57 4.67
N PHE A 369 -23.04 -25.35 5.65
CA PHE A 369 -23.25 -24.50 6.81
C PHE A 369 -22.15 -23.43 6.82
N ASP A 370 -22.49 -22.17 7.12
CA ASP A 370 -21.50 -21.10 7.18
C ASP A 370 -20.60 -21.28 8.41
N ALA A 371 -19.30 -21.55 8.18
CA ALA A 371 -18.34 -21.74 9.28
C ALA A 371 -17.95 -20.42 9.97
N GLY A 372 -18.29 -19.25 9.39
CA GLY A 372 -18.18 -17.95 10.05
C GLY A 372 -19.33 -17.65 11.01
N SER A 373 -20.42 -18.44 10.96
CA SER A 373 -21.62 -18.31 11.80
C SER A 373 -21.62 -19.34 12.92
N VAL A 374 -21.51 -18.85 14.17
CA VAL A 374 -21.60 -19.71 15.37
C VAL A 374 -22.94 -20.46 15.42
N ILE A 375 -24.03 -19.83 14.95
CA ILE A 375 -25.37 -20.42 14.96
C ILE A 375 -25.45 -21.58 13.95
N ASP A 376 -24.91 -21.40 12.75
CA ASP A 376 -24.89 -22.43 11.71
C ASP A 376 -24.07 -23.64 12.14
N LEU A 377 -22.91 -23.41 12.77
CA LEU A 377 -22.08 -24.48 13.32
C LEU A 377 -22.79 -25.27 14.43
N MET A 378 -23.51 -24.58 15.32
CA MET A 378 -24.32 -25.25 16.35
C MET A 378 -25.49 -26.04 15.76
N TRP A 379 -26.09 -25.58 14.65
CA TRP A 379 -27.08 -26.36 13.92
C TRP A 379 -26.47 -27.58 13.24
N ALA A 380 -25.30 -27.42 12.62
CA ALA A 380 -24.55 -28.53 12.04
C ALA A 380 -24.20 -29.59 13.09
N ALA A 381 -23.89 -29.20 14.33
CA ALA A 381 -23.63 -30.11 15.45
C ALA A 381 -24.77 -31.11 15.69
N GLY A 382 -26.03 -30.65 15.58
CA GLY A 382 -27.20 -31.51 15.70
C GLY A 382 -27.29 -32.55 14.57
N VAL A 383 -26.91 -32.16 13.35
CA VAL A 383 -26.85 -33.06 12.18
C VAL A 383 -25.71 -34.07 12.34
N ILE A 384 -24.50 -33.61 12.68
CA ILE A 384 -23.32 -34.47 12.95
C ILE A 384 -23.66 -35.56 13.96
N LYS A 385 -24.28 -35.18 15.08
CA LYS A 385 -24.65 -36.10 16.15
C LYS A 385 -25.69 -37.12 15.70
N LYS A 386 -26.70 -36.69 14.93
CA LYS A 386 -27.73 -37.57 14.39
C LYS A 386 -27.16 -38.60 13.41
N GLU A 387 -26.22 -38.17 12.58
CA GLU A 387 -25.58 -39.00 11.54
C GLU A 387 -24.38 -39.81 12.08
N GLY A 388 -23.97 -39.60 13.33
CA GLY A 388 -22.87 -40.33 13.97
C GLY A 388 -21.49 -40.03 13.39
N LEU A 389 -21.30 -38.82 12.85
CA LEU A 389 -20.06 -38.45 12.16
C LEU A 389 -18.94 -38.11 13.16
N THR A 390 -17.75 -38.66 12.93
CA THR A 390 -16.54 -38.35 13.69
C THR A 390 -15.61 -37.38 12.94
N HIS A 391 -15.87 -37.18 11.65
CA HIS A 391 -15.13 -36.28 10.78
C HIS A 391 -16.10 -35.51 9.89
N VAL A 392 -15.70 -34.30 9.51
CA VAL A 392 -16.48 -33.38 8.69
C VAL A 392 -15.57 -32.66 7.70
N GLU A 393 -16.11 -32.35 6.53
CA GLU A 393 -15.39 -31.63 5.49
C GLU A 393 -15.57 -30.13 5.68
N PHE A 394 -14.47 -29.39 5.68
CA PHE A 394 -14.45 -27.94 5.55
C PHE A 394 -13.97 -27.58 4.15
N ARG A 395 -14.64 -26.60 3.52
CA ARG A 395 -14.25 -26.02 2.23
C ARG A 395 -14.02 -24.53 2.39
N GLY A 396 -12.87 -24.04 1.94
CA GLY A 396 -12.50 -22.64 2.09
C GLY A 396 -11.08 -22.35 1.64
N ASP A 397 -10.60 -21.16 1.99
CA ASP A 397 -9.23 -20.73 1.72
C ASP A 397 -8.19 -21.59 2.45
N LYS A 398 -7.05 -21.88 1.80
CA LYS A 398 -6.00 -22.76 2.35
C LYS A 398 -5.48 -22.34 3.71
N LYS A 399 -5.30 -21.04 3.99
CA LYS A 399 -4.82 -20.57 5.30
C LYS A 399 -5.88 -20.75 6.36
N THR A 400 -7.14 -20.45 6.01
CA THR A 400 -8.27 -20.74 6.90
C THR A 400 -8.32 -22.24 7.22
N LEU A 401 -8.20 -23.10 6.21
CA LEU A 401 -8.21 -24.56 6.40
C LEU A 401 -7.00 -25.06 7.20
N HIS A 402 -5.83 -24.46 7.02
CA HIS A 402 -4.63 -24.74 7.78
C HIS A 402 -4.81 -24.41 9.27
N ASP A 403 -5.34 -23.25 9.60
CA ASP A 403 -5.54 -22.86 11.00
C ASP A 403 -6.69 -23.64 11.64
N LEU A 404 -7.73 -23.97 10.88
CA LEU A 404 -8.77 -24.91 11.31
C LEU A 404 -8.19 -26.30 11.58
N LYS A 405 -7.18 -26.74 10.81
CA LYS A 405 -6.47 -28.01 11.06
C LYS A 405 -5.68 -27.97 12.36
N ILE A 406 -4.91 -26.91 12.61
CA ILE A 406 -4.20 -26.71 13.89
C ILE A 406 -5.20 -26.71 15.05
N LEU A 407 -6.30 -25.97 14.91
CA LEU A 407 -7.34 -25.89 15.93
C LEU A 407 -7.97 -27.27 16.19
N ALA A 408 -8.24 -28.06 15.15
CA ALA A 408 -8.77 -29.41 15.29
C ALA A 408 -7.79 -30.38 15.96
N ASP A 409 -6.48 -30.21 15.74
CA ASP A 409 -5.44 -31.06 16.33
C ASP A 409 -5.30 -30.85 17.85
N VAL A 410 -5.72 -29.70 18.38
CA VAL A 410 -5.84 -29.42 19.82
C VAL A 410 -7.28 -29.52 20.33
N ASN A 411 -8.10 -30.33 19.66
CA ASN A 411 -9.51 -30.57 20.00
C ASN A 411 -10.30 -29.26 20.21
N TYR A 412 -10.08 -28.28 19.33
CA TYR A 412 -10.76 -26.99 19.34
C TYR A 412 -10.64 -26.23 20.66
N GLY A 413 -9.49 -26.35 21.34
CA GLY A 413 -9.19 -25.60 22.55
C GLY A 413 -9.91 -26.12 23.80
N GLU A 414 -10.34 -27.38 23.80
CA GLU A 414 -10.93 -28.06 24.97
C GLU A 414 -10.51 -29.54 25.16
N ASP A 415 -10.54 -30.04 26.39
CA ASP A 415 -10.43 -31.47 26.70
C ASP A 415 -11.77 -32.21 26.51
N THR A 416 -11.77 -33.53 26.67
CA THR A 416 -12.99 -34.37 26.50
C THR A 416 -14.10 -34.08 27.52
N MET A 417 -13.81 -33.30 28.56
CA MET A 417 -14.79 -32.81 29.55
C MET A 417 -15.24 -31.37 29.28
N GLY A 418 -14.78 -30.73 28.20
CA GLY A 418 -15.10 -29.35 27.83
C GLY A 418 -14.32 -28.29 28.59
N LYS A 419 -13.19 -28.64 29.24
CA LYS A 419 -12.32 -27.66 29.91
C LYS A 419 -11.30 -27.10 28.93
N SER A 420 -10.99 -25.81 29.11
CA SER A 420 -10.01 -25.09 28.29
C SER A 420 -8.64 -25.76 28.26
N VAL A 421 -8.08 -25.96 27.07
CA VAL A 421 -6.65 -26.23 26.88
C VAL A 421 -5.95 -25.05 26.20
N PRO A 422 -4.63 -24.88 26.42
CA PRO A 422 -3.85 -23.83 25.77
C PRO A 422 -3.89 -23.98 24.24
N LEU A 423 -3.99 -22.84 23.54
CA LEU A 423 -3.86 -22.80 22.09
C LEU A 423 -2.38 -22.70 21.68
N PRO A 424 -1.96 -23.36 20.58
CA PRO A 424 -0.64 -23.20 19.97
C PRO A 424 -0.32 -21.74 19.63
N GLU A 425 0.97 -21.40 19.55
CA GLU A 425 1.44 -20.03 19.24
C GLU A 425 0.93 -19.56 17.87
N GLU A 426 0.83 -20.47 16.90
CA GLU A 426 0.40 -20.20 15.53
C GLU A 426 -1.03 -19.65 15.45
N ILE A 427 -1.87 -19.97 16.44
CA ILE A 427 -3.28 -19.51 16.53
C ILE A 427 -3.54 -18.72 17.82
N GLU A 428 -2.51 -18.08 18.38
CA GLU A 428 -2.61 -17.31 19.63
C GLU A 428 -3.54 -16.09 19.50
N TYR A 429 -3.71 -15.56 18.28
CA TYR A 429 -4.61 -14.45 17.98
C TYR A 429 -6.10 -14.74 18.31
N LEU A 430 -6.45 -16.00 18.56
CA LEU A 430 -7.81 -16.41 18.95
C LEU A 430 -8.13 -16.15 20.43
N ARG A 431 -7.14 -15.77 21.26
CA ARG A 431 -7.32 -15.54 22.70
C ARG A 431 -8.33 -14.44 23.03
#